data_AF-A0A966BJL5-F1
#
_entry.id   AF-A0A966BJL5-F1
#
_cell.length_a   1.000
_cell.length_b   1.000
_cell.length_c   1.000
_cell.angle_alpha   90.00
_cell.angle_beta   90.00
_cell.angle_gamma   90.00
#
_symmetry.space_group_name_H-M   'P 1'
#
loop_
_entity.id
_entity.type
_entity.pdbx_description
1 polymer ?
#
loop_
_entity_poly.entity_id
_entity_poly.type
_entity_poly.pdbx_seq_one_letter_code
_entity_poly.pdbx_strand_id
1 'polypeptide(L)'
;MLLPDLVRLTTSSVLAYRMRSFLTGLGIAIGIAAVILLTSIGEGLHQFVLSEFSQFGTHIINIQPGKAQTQGGSVGIFGSSKPLSIEDALALRRLPNVEYVNAGVQGNAEVKANGKSRRITVYGAGHDFTKTFTFKVQT
;
A
#
# COMPACT_ATOMS: atom_id res chain seq x y z
N MET A 1 -61.46 9.32 -11.75
CA MET A 1 -60.48 9.42 -12.84
C MET A 1 -59.17 8.89 -12.29
N LEU A 2 -58.89 7.64 -12.59
CA LEU A 2 -58.09 6.77 -11.74
C LEU A 2 -56.68 6.69 -12.32
N LEU A 3 -55.63 6.70 -11.49
CA LEU A 3 -54.22 6.54 -11.86
C LEU A 3 -53.92 5.70 -13.13
N PRO A 4 -54.55 4.53 -13.37
CA PRO A 4 -54.39 3.77 -14.61
C PRO A 4 -54.62 4.58 -15.90
N ASP A 5 -55.58 5.49 -15.94
CA ASP A 5 -55.83 6.33 -17.12
C ASP A 5 -54.69 7.33 -17.35
N LEU A 6 -54.13 7.90 -16.27
CA LEU A 6 -52.98 8.81 -16.33
C LEU A 6 -51.71 8.09 -16.80
N VAL A 7 -51.45 6.89 -16.29
CA VAL A 7 -50.31 6.06 -16.71
C VAL A 7 -50.46 5.67 -18.18
N ARG A 8 -51.67 5.28 -18.62
CA ARG A 8 -51.95 4.91 -20.01
C ARG A 8 -51.82 6.12 -20.95
N LEU A 9 -52.30 7.29 -20.55
CA LEU A 9 -52.19 8.52 -21.33
C LEU A 9 -50.72 8.92 -21.49
N THR A 10 -49.97 9.01 -20.38
CA THR A 10 -48.56 9.44 -20.39
C THR A 10 -47.65 8.47 -21.15
N THR A 11 -47.81 7.16 -20.95
CA THR A 11 -47.07 6.15 -21.72
C THR A 11 -47.41 6.24 -23.21
N SER A 12 -48.67 6.41 -23.59
CA SER A 12 -49.05 6.58 -25.00
C SER A 12 -48.40 7.82 -25.64
N SER A 13 -48.29 8.93 -24.90
CA SER A 13 -47.63 10.15 -25.36
C SER A 13 -46.11 9.99 -25.50
N VAL A 14 -45.47 9.25 -24.58
CA VAL A 14 -44.04 8.93 -24.66
C VAL A 14 -43.75 8.01 -25.86
N LEU A 15 -44.61 7.01 -26.10
CA LEU A 15 -44.49 6.13 -27.26
C LEU A 15 -44.80 6.81 -28.60
N ALA A 16 -45.59 7.90 -28.61
CA ALA A 16 -45.86 8.67 -29.82
C ALA A 16 -44.61 9.41 -30.32
N TYR A 17 -43.76 9.92 -29.42
CA TYR A 17 -42.52 10.65 -29.76
C TYR A 17 -41.26 9.82 -29.50
N ARG A 18 -41.19 8.61 -30.08
CA ARG A 18 -40.13 7.60 -29.83
C ARG A 18 -38.71 8.17 -29.86
N MET A 19 -38.37 9.01 -30.84
CA MET A 19 -37.01 9.53 -30.99
C MET A 19 -36.62 10.53 -29.90
N ARG A 20 -37.54 11.44 -29.52
CA ARG A 20 -37.30 12.39 -28.43
C ARG A 20 -37.17 11.67 -27.10
N SER A 21 -38.10 10.77 -26.80
CA SER A 21 -38.09 10.00 -25.56
C SER A 21 -36.87 9.10 -25.43
N PHE A 22 -36.43 8.48 -26.54
CA PHE A 22 -35.21 7.68 -26.57
C PHE A 22 -33.97 8.53 -26.29
N LEU A 23 -33.78 9.66 -26.97
CA LEU A 23 -32.62 10.53 -26.78
C LEU A 23 -32.54 11.10 -25.36
N THR A 24 -33.69 11.48 -24.76
CA THR A 24 -33.73 11.95 -23.37
C THR A 24 -33.38 10.83 -22.38
N GLY A 25 -33.89 9.62 -22.59
CA GLY A 25 -33.58 8.47 -21.74
C GLY A 25 -32.12 8.05 -21.85
N LEU A 26 -31.56 8.07 -23.07
CA LEU A 26 -30.16 7.78 -23.33
C LEU A 26 -29.24 8.79 -22.64
N GLY A 27 -29.58 10.09 -22.70
CA GLY A 27 -28.81 11.13 -22.01
C GLY A 27 -28.76 10.91 -20.49
N ILE A 28 -29.90 10.56 -19.87
CA ILE A 28 -29.97 10.25 -18.44
C ILE A 28 -29.15 8.99 -18.12
N ALA A 29 -29.28 7.94 -18.93
CA ALA A 29 -28.56 6.68 -18.73
C ALA A 29 -27.04 6.89 -18.80
N ILE A 30 -26.54 7.60 -19.82
CA ILE A 30 -25.12 7.91 -19.97
C ILE A 30 -24.63 8.80 -18.80
N GLY A 31 -25.42 9.79 -18.40
CA GLY A 31 -25.09 10.67 -17.27
C GLY A 31 -24.91 9.89 -15.97
N ILE A 32 -25.86 9.02 -15.62
CA ILE A 32 -25.79 8.19 -14.41
C ILE A 32 -24.63 7.19 -14.51
N ALA A 33 -24.44 6.55 -15.68
CA ALA A 33 -23.35 5.61 -15.89
C ALA A 33 -21.97 6.26 -15.71
N ALA A 34 -21.77 7.48 -16.24
CA ALA A 34 -20.52 8.20 -16.10
C ALA A 34 -20.19 8.54 -14.63
N VAL A 35 -21.20 8.97 -13.85
CA VAL A 35 -21.03 9.28 -12.42
C VAL A 35 -20.70 8.01 -11.63
N ILE A 36 -21.40 6.89 -11.87
CA ILE A 36 -21.14 5.62 -11.19
C ILE A 36 -19.74 5.09 -11.52
N LEU A 37 -19.34 5.15 -12.80
CA LEU A 37 -18.02 4.72 -13.23
C LEU A 37 -16.91 5.53 -12.55
N LEU A 38 -17.03 6.86 -12.59
CA LEU A 38 -16.03 7.75 -12.00
C LEU A 38 -15.88 7.53 -10.49
N THR A 39 -17.00 7.43 -9.77
CA THR A 39 -17.00 7.22 -8.31
C THR A 39 -16.46 5.84 -7.93
N SER A 40 -16.84 4.79 -8.66
CA SER A 40 -16.34 3.43 -8.41
C SER A 40 -14.83 3.31 -8.66
N ILE A 41 -14.33 3.94 -9.73
CA ILE A 41 -12.90 3.99 -10.02
C ILE A 41 -12.16 4.80 -8.95
N GLY A 42 -12.71 5.95 -8.55
CA GLY A 42 -12.11 6.81 -7.52
C GLY A 42 -11.94 6.08 -6.19
N GLU A 43 -12.99 5.40 -5.73
CA GLU A 43 -12.92 4.62 -4.49
C GLU A 43 -11.97 3.43 -4.62
N GLY A 44 -12.01 2.71 -5.74
CA GLY A 44 -11.09 1.59 -5.99
C GLY A 44 -9.61 2.01 -5.97
N LEU A 45 -9.29 3.16 -6.58
CA LEU A 45 -7.94 3.72 -6.54
C LEU A 45 -7.54 4.18 -5.14
N HIS A 46 -8.46 4.80 -4.39
CA HIS A 46 -8.20 5.20 -3.01
C HIS A 46 -7.86 4.00 -2.14
N GLN A 47 -8.65 2.92 -2.22
CA GLN A 47 -8.38 1.67 -1.51
C GLN A 47 -7.07 1.01 -1.95
N PHE A 48 -6.79 1.00 -3.25
CA PHE A 48 -5.54 0.46 -3.79
C PHE A 48 -4.32 1.22 -3.23
N VAL A 49 -4.34 2.54 -3.30
CA VAL A 49 -3.27 3.41 -2.76
C VAL A 49 -3.11 3.15 -1.26
N LEU A 50 -4.20 3.17 -0.48
CA LEU A 50 -4.13 2.86 0.95
C LEU A 50 -3.53 1.47 1.21
N SER A 51 -3.91 0.46 0.43
CA SER A 51 -3.36 -0.89 0.59
C SER A 51 -1.87 -0.95 0.28
N GLU A 52 -1.40 -0.27 -0.76
CA GLU A 52 0.01 -0.23 -1.15
C GLU A 52 0.85 0.51 -0.10
N PHE A 53 0.36 1.62 0.42
CA PHE A 53 1.04 2.35 1.48
C PHE A 53 0.95 1.65 2.85
N SER A 54 -0.14 0.92 3.14
CA SER A 54 -0.27 0.15 4.38
C SER A 54 0.76 -1.00 4.46
N GLN A 55 1.22 -1.52 3.31
CA GLN A 55 2.28 -2.55 3.27
C GLN A 55 3.62 -2.02 3.79
N PHE A 56 3.88 -0.72 3.67
CA PHE A 56 5.06 -0.10 4.27
C PHE A 56 4.96 0.04 5.80
N GLY A 57 3.82 -0.31 6.39
CA GLY A 57 3.55 -0.17 7.82
C GLY A 57 3.42 1.30 8.20
N THR A 58 2.21 1.74 8.54
CA THR A 58 1.91 3.15 8.86
C THR A 58 2.62 3.68 10.12
N HIS A 59 3.31 2.81 10.86
CA HIS A 59 3.94 3.10 12.15
C HIS A 59 5.36 2.52 12.26
N ILE A 60 6.14 2.49 11.16
CA ILE A 60 7.53 2.02 11.20
C ILE A 60 8.50 3.20 11.33
N ILE A 61 9.31 3.17 12.39
CA ILE A 61 10.43 4.11 12.59
C ILE A 61 11.73 3.35 12.33
N ASN A 62 12.45 3.73 11.26
CA ASN A 62 13.77 3.16 10.97
C ASN A 62 14.87 4.00 11.63
N ILE A 63 15.64 3.38 12.51
CA ILE A 63 16.75 4.02 13.22
C ILE A 63 18.05 3.51 12.60
N GLN A 64 18.80 4.41 11.96
CA GLN A 64 20.11 4.09 11.40
C GLN A 64 21.19 4.87 12.16
N PRO A 65 22.34 4.24 12.48
CA PRO A 65 23.42 4.93 13.14
C PRO A 65 24.00 6.01 12.21
N GLY A 66 24.34 7.18 12.77
CA GLY A 66 24.89 8.30 12.00
C GLY A 66 26.25 7.98 11.35
N LYS A 67 26.59 8.68 10.26
CA LYS A 67 27.88 8.55 9.58
C LYS A 67 28.98 9.23 10.41
N ALA A 68 30.15 8.60 10.54
CA ALA A 68 31.33 9.17 11.18
C ALA A 68 32.03 10.24 10.31
N GLN A 69 31.78 10.26 8.99
CA GLN A 69 32.36 11.22 8.06
C GLN A 69 31.30 11.87 7.16
N THR A 70 31.38 13.19 7.03
CA THR A 70 30.48 14.05 6.25
C THR A 70 30.89 14.16 4.78
N GLN A 71 32.04 13.62 4.38
CA GLN A 71 32.55 13.61 3.00
C GLN A 71 33.06 12.22 2.62
N GLY A 72 32.66 11.73 1.44
CA GLY A 72 33.07 10.43 0.90
C GLY A 72 31.93 9.42 0.84
N GLY A 73 31.96 8.57 -0.20
CA GLY A 73 30.91 7.60 -0.52
C GLY A 73 30.55 6.67 0.62
N SER A 74 29.34 6.10 0.54
CA SER A 74 28.71 5.24 1.55
C SER A 74 29.59 4.05 1.96
N VAL A 75 30.51 4.25 2.90
CA VAL A 75 31.03 3.16 3.72
C VAL A 75 29.87 2.79 4.63
N GLY A 76 29.30 1.59 4.48
CA GLY A 76 28.13 1.14 5.23
C GLY A 76 28.33 1.10 6.75
N ILE A 77 27.81 0.06 7.41
CA ILE A 77 27.81 -0.10 8.88
C ILE A 77 29.19 0.12 9.56
N PHE A 78 30.30 0.00 8.82
CA PHE A 78 31.67 0.20 9.28
C PHE A 78 32.15 1.67 9.38
N GLY A 79 31.35 2.64 8.91
CA GLY A 79 31.69 4.05 8.91
C GLY A 79 30.98 4.88 9.97
N SER A 80 30.41 4.27 11.02
CA SER A 80 29.67 4.99 12.08
C SER A 80 30.52 5.17 13.34
N SER A 81 30.46 6.37 13.95
CA SER A 81 31.16 6.68 15.19
C SER A 81 30.50 6.05 16.42
N LYS A 82 29.26 5.54 16.28
CA LYS A 82 28.54 4.86 17.35
C LYS A 82 27.58 3.81 16.75
N PRO A 83 27.98 2.54 16.58
CA PRO A 83 27.09 1.50 16.12
C PRO A 83 25.98 1.25 17.14
N LEU A 84 24.76 0.95 16.66
CA LEU A 84 23.64 0.56 17.52
C LEU A 84 23.94 -0.80 18.14
N SER A 85 23.72 -0.95 19.45
CA SER A 85 23.87 -2.23 20.14
C SER A 85 22.54 -2.97 20.26
N ILE A 86 22.62 -4.24 20.65
CA ILE A 86 21.42 -5.04 20.95
C ILE A 86 20.74 -4.52 22.24
N GLU A 87 21.51 -3.96 23.19
CA GLU A 87 20.91 -3.36 24.39
C GLU A 87 20.02 -2.17 24.06
N ASP A 88 20.39 -1.35 23.06
CA ASP A 88 19.57 -0.23 22.59
C ASP A 88 18.20 -0.73 22.09
N ALA A 89 18.19 -1.83 21.33
CA ALA A 89 16.95 -2.46 20.86
C ALA A 89 16.08 -2.99 22.02
N LEU A 90 16.70 -3.61 23.03
CA LEU A 90 15.99 -4.09 24.23
C LEU A 90 15.45 -2.95 25.09
N ALA A 91 16.14 -1.82 25.15
CA ALA A 91 15.68 -0.63 25.85
C ALA A 91 14.44 -0.02 25.16
N LEU A 92 14.47 0.08 23.83
CA LEU A 92 13.33 0.58 23.02
C LEU A 92 12.08 -0.28 23.20
N ARG A 93 12.24 -1.61 23.36
CA ARG A 93 11.12 -2.53 23.59
C ARG A 93 10.36 -2.26 24.90
N ARG A 94 10.96 -1.57 25.87
CA ARG A 94 10.33 -1.26 27.16
C ARG A 94 9.42 -0.03 27.12
N LEU A 95 9.41 0.70 26.00
CA LEU A 95 8.59 1.91 25.85
C LEU A 95 7.11 1.55 25.65
N PRO A 96 6.17 2.30 26.25
CA PRO A 96 4.74 1.94 26.26
C PRO A 96 4.06 1.95 24.89
N ASN A 97 4.62 2.65 23.90
CA ASN A 97 4.05 2.79 22.56
C ASN A 97 4.79 1.98 21.48
N VAL A 98 5.67 1.06 21.87
CA VAL A 98 6.47 0.25 20.95
C VAL A 98 6.00 -1.19 21.01
N GLU A 99 5.32 -1.64 19.95
CA GLU A 99 4.77 -3.01 19.89
C GLU A 99 5.85 -4.04 19.53
N TYR A 100 6.70 -3.72 18.54
CA TYR A 100 7.78 -4.59 18.08
C TYR A 100 9.05 -3.79 17.86
N VAL A 101 10.20 -4.41 18.15
CA VAL A 101 11.52 -3.86 17.83
C VAL A 101 12.31 -4.89 17.05
N ASN A 102 12.86 -4.46 15.93
CA ASN A 102 13.65 -5.30 15.06
C ASN A 102 15.07 -4.73 14.95
N ALA A 103 16.03 -5.46 15.52
CA ALA A 103 17.44 -5.22 15.28
C ALA A 103 17.87 -5.99 14.03
N GLY A 104 18.12 -5.27 12.95
CA GLY A 104 18.57 -5.82 11.68
C GLY A 104 20.00 -5.40 11.35
N VAL A 105 20.74 -6.29 10.70
CA VAL A 105 22.06 -6.00 10.13
C VAL A 105 22.04 -6.38 8.66
N GLN A 106 22.46 -5.47 7.79
CA GLN A 106 22.59 -5.73 6.36
C GLN A 106 24.06 -5.82 5.98
N GLY A 107 24.47 -6.90 5.32
CA GLY A 107 25.84 -7.11 4.88
C GLY A 107 25.93 -7.82 3.53
N ASN A 108 27.08 -7.76 2.87
CA ASN A 108 27.34 -8.57 1.69
C ASN A 108 28.15 -9.80 2.09
N ALA A 109 27.67 -10.99 1.75
CA ALA A 109 28.38 -12.23 1.98
C ALA A 109 28.49 -13.05 0.69
N GLU A 110 29.56 -13.83 0.59
CA GLU A 110 29.71 -14.81 -0.47
C GLU A 110 28.94 -16.08 -0.07
N VAL A 111 27.91 -16.42 -0.84
CA VAL A 111 27.10 -17.62 -0.60
C VAL A 111 27.44 -18.66 -1.67
N LYS A 112 27.76 -19.87 -1.20
CA LYS A 112 28.16 -21.00 -2.04
C LYS A 112 27.11 -22.10 -1.96
N ALA A 113 26.62 -22.55 -3.10
CA ALA A 113 25.69 -23.68 -3.22
C ALA A 113 25.94 -24.43 -4.53
N ASN A 114 25.90 -25.77 -4.50
CA ASN A 114 26.07 -26.64 -5.67
C ASN A 114 27.30 -26.28 -6.55
N GLY A 115 28.44 -26.00 -5.92
CA GLY A 115 29.68 -25.65 -6.62
C GLY A 115 29.72 -24.25 -7.27
N LYS A 116 28.65 -23.44 -7.12
CA LYS A 116 28.58 -22.06 -7.59
C LYS A 116 28.73 -21.10 -6.42
N SER A 117 29.42 -19.99 -6.64
CA SER A 117 29.58 -18.93 -5.66
C SER A 117 29.02 -17.61 -6.19
N ARG A 118 28.26 -16.90 -5.36
CA ARG A 118 27.79 -15.54 -5.68
C ARG A 118 27.84 -14.68 -4.44
N ARG A 119 28.32 -13.44 -4.61
CA ARG A 119 28.21 -12.41 -3.58
C ARG A 119 26.79 -11.84 -3.60
N ILE A 120 26.09 -11.98 -2.49
CA ILE A 120 24.71 -11.52 -2.33
C ILE A 120 24.58 -10.65 -1.07
N THR A 121 23.59 -9.78 -1.08
CA THR A 121 23.18 -9.04 0.12
C THR A 121 22.45 -9.98 1.07
N VAL A 122 22.95 -10.12 2.27
CA VAL A 122 22.37 -10.89 3.37
C VAL A 122 21.79 -9.92 4.40
N TYR A 123 20.54 -10.18 4.78
CA TYR A 123 19.85 -9.47 5.84
C TYR A 123 19.79 -10.37 7.08
N GLY A 124 20.49 -9.99 8.13
CA GLY A 124 20.29 -10.51 9.48
C GLY A 124 19.10 -9.78 10.11
N ALA A 125 18.15 -10.54 10.64
CA ALA A 125 16.89 -10.02 11.16
C ALA A 125 16.58 -10.61 12.53
N GLY A 126 15.95 -9.83 13.41
CA GLY A 126 15.49 -10.31 14.72
C GLY A 126 14.24 -11.18 14.63
N HIS A 127 13.91 -11.86 15.73
CA HIS A 127 12.73 -12.74 15.84
C HIS A 127 11.39 -12.09 15.49
N ASP A 128 11.25 -10.78 15.76
CA ASP A 128 10.03 -10.02 15.47
C ASP A 128 9.96 -9.49 14.03
N PHE A 129 10.94 -9.79 13.16
CA PHE A 129 11.00 -9.24 11.80
C PHE A 129 9.74 -9.52 10.97
N THR A 130 9.21 -10.73 11.05
CA THR A 130 7.98 -11.13 10.34
C THR A 130 6.73 -10.45 10.88
N LYS A 131 6.77 -9.91 12.11
CA LYS A 131 5.65 -9.16 12.71
C LYS A 131 5.75 -7.67 12.43
N THR A 132 6.98 -7.14 12.38
CA THR A 132 7.22 -5.72 12.05
C THR A 132 6.96 -5.42 10.58
N PHE A 133 7.29 -6.36 9.69
CA PHE A 133 7.05 -6.21 8.26
C PHE A 133 6.03 -7.21 7.77
N THR A 134 4.90 -6.73 7.26
CA THR A 134 3.84 -7.51 6.62
C THR A 134 4.28 -8.01 5.24
N PHE A 135 5.47 -8.61 5.12
CA PHE A 135 5.83 -9.34 3.92
C PHE A 135 5.16 -10.71 3.97
N LYS A 136 4.26 -11.00 3.01
CA LYS A 136 3.88 -12.38 2.72
C LYS A 136 5.13 -13.08 2.19
N VAL A 137 5.85 -13.78 3.06
CA VAL A 137 6.94 -14.66 2.67
C VAL A 137 6.31 -15.83 1.92
N GLN A 138 6.36 -15.78 0.59
CA GLN A 138 5.98 -16.91 -0.23
C GLN A 138 7.04 -18.00 0.00
N THR A 139 6.65 -19.02 0.77
CA THR A 139 7.46 -20.20 1.08
C THR A 139 7.52 -21.12 -0.12
#